data_AF-A0A2W6X6I6-F1
#
_entry.id   AF-A0A2W6X6I6-F1
#
_cell.length_a   1.000
_cell.length_b   1.000
_cell.length_c   1.000
_cell.angle_alpha   90.00
_cell.angle_beta   90.00
_cell.angle_gamma   90.00
#
_symmetry.space_group_name_H-M   'P 1'
#
loop_
_entity.id
_entity.type
_entity.pdbx_description
1 polymer ?
#
loop_
_entity_poly.entity_id
_entity_poly.type
_entity_poly.pdbx_seq_one_letter_code
_entity_poly.pdbx_strand_id
1 'polypeptide(L)'
;MVKIAAHHIAGTPEHGFSSMLHSNPDYTPTCAWPDDCMVQWGHGLVPAVPFFEAFPVGTFIRGEGETIAAAEQQAFEKYQRDLACDHVWGRHREGRGTYTNGAAFCRKCGGFRGSMFCPVIVLGHMRKPLSNWERDWLDSLENDHELNAHMDHKYPADAAGRRRSARMLRIRLNQFGAAPATGEAAA
;
A
#
# COMPACT_ATOMS: atom_id res chain seq x y z
N MET A 1 -10.49 -24.33 13.88
CA MET A 1 -11.37 -23.70 12.88
C MET A 1 -10.72 -22.40 12.46
N VAL A 2 -10.53 -22.16 11.15
CA VAL A 2 -9.87 -20.94 10.65
C VAL A 2 -10.60 -19.68 11.11
N LYS A 3 -9.87 -18.59 11.35
CA LYS A 3 -10.48 -17.31 11.72
C LYS A 3 -11.01 -16.61 10.48
N ILE A 4 -12.32 -16.39 10.41
CA ILE A 4 -12.97 -15.64 9.32
C ILE A 4 -13.06 -14.17 9.73
N ALA A 5 -12.78 -13.25 8.80
CA ALA A 5 -12.90 -11.82 9.06
C ALA A 5 -14.34 -11.43 9.42
N ALA A 6 -14.50 -10.52 10.39
CA ALA A 6 -15.81 -10.20 10.99
C ALA A 6 -16.87 -9.74 9.98
N HIS A 7 -16.46 -9.05 8.91
CA HIS A 7 -17.39 -8.59 7.87
C HIS A 7 -18.02 -9.71 7.03
N HIS A 8 -17.48 -10.94 7.09
CA HIS A 8 -18.11 -12.13 6.52
C HIS A 8 -19.04 -12.87 7.50
N ILE A 9 -19.05 -12.48 8.78
CA ILE A 9 -19.86 -13.13 9.81
C ILE A 9 -21.16 -12.35 9.99
N ALA A 10 -22.28 -12.97 9.60
CA ALA A 10 -23.61 -12.37 9.76
C ALA A 10 -23.88 -11.98 11.23
N GLY A 11 -24.50 -10.80 11.41
CA GLY A 11 -24.84 -10.26 12.73
C GLY A 11 -23.76 -9.40 13.40
N THR A 12 -22.58 -9.24 12.79
CA THR A 12 -21.58 -8.26 13.25
C THR A 12 -21.87 -6.86 12.69
N PRO A 13 -21.52 -5.77 13.42
CA PRO A 13 -21.60 -4.41 12.88
C PRO A 13 -20.81 -4.23 11.57
N GLU A 14 -19.65 -4.89 11.47
CA GLU A 14 -18.78 -4.88 10.31
C GLU A 14 -19.44 -5.53 9.09
N HIS A 15 -20.18 -6.62 9.28
CA HIS A 15 -20.96 -7.25 8.22
C HIS A 15 -22.09 -6.34 7.73
N GLY A 16 -22.77 -5.67 8.65
CA GLY A 16 -23.82 -4.69 8.32
C GLY A 16 -23.29 -3.54 7.46
N PHE A 17 -22.14 -2.96 7.82
CA PHE A 17 -21.54 -1.89 7.03
C PHE A 17 -20.98 -2.40 5.68
N SER A 18 -20.31 -3.55 5.68
CA SER A 18 -19.71 -4.13 4.46
C SER A 18 -20.76 -4.51 3.43
N SER A 19 -21.86 -5.14 3.86
CA SER A 19 -22.96 -5.56 2.98
C SER A 19 -23.69 -4.40 2.30
N MET A 20 -23.62 -3.18 2.87
CA MET A 20 -24.13 -1.97 2.21
C MET A 20 -23.25 -1.48 1.07
N LEU A 21 -21.94 -1.78 1.11
CA LEU A 21 -20.95 -1.27 0.16
C LEU A 21 -20.61 -2.29 -0.93
N HIS A 22 -20.59 -3.57 -0.59
CA HIS A 22 -20.18 -4.65 -1.48
C HIS A 22 -20.99 -5.92 -1.24
N SER A 23 -21.07 -6.79 -2.25
CA SER A 23 -21.56 -8.15 -2.04
C SER A 23 -20.50 -8.94 -1.26
N ASN A 24 -20.89 -9.49 -0.12
CA ASN A 24 -20.11 -10.48 0.61
C ASN A 24 -20.58 -11.85 0.12
N PRO A 25 -19.89 -12.50 -0.83
CA PRO A 25 -20.36 -13.78 -1.36
C PRO A 25 -20.29 -14.84 -0.25
N ASP A 26 -21.37 -15.60 -0.12
CA ASP A 26 -21.42 -16.73 0.81
C ASP A 26 -20.37 -17.76 0.39
N TYR A 27 -19.45 -18.05 1.30
CA TYR A 27 -18.37 -19.00 1.06
C TYR A 27 -17.89 -19.58 2.39
N THR A 28 -17.50 -20.84 2.37
CA THR A 28 -16.87 -21.53 3.50
C THR A 28 -15.49 -21.99 3.07
N PRO A 29 -14.41 -21.49 3.69
CA PRO A 29 -13.05 -21.96 3.40
C PRO A 29 -12.95 -23.48 3.51
N THR A 30 -12.32 -24.09 2.51
CA THR A 30 -12.19 -25.56 2.39
C THR A 30 -10.78 -26.06 2.64
N CYS A 31 -9.79 -25.18 2.51
CA CYS A 31 -8.39 -25.54 2.70
C CYS A 31 -8.01 -25.61 4.19
N ALA A 32 -6.98 -26.39 4.51
CA ALA A 32 -6.51 -26.62 5.88
C ALA A 32 -5.64 -25.46 6.39
N TRP A 33 -6.24 -24.27 6.49
CA TRP A 33 -5.59 -23.09 7.08
C TRP A 33 -5.32 -23.28 8.57
N PRO A 34 -4.21 -22.74 9.12
CA PRO A 34 -3.98 -22.70 10.55
C PRO A 34 -5.08 -21.99 11.33
N ASP A 35 -5.29 -22.38 12.58
CA ASP A 35 -6.32 -21.79 13.46
C ASP A 35 -6.07 -20.31 13.78
N ASP A 36 -4.82 -19.85 13.70
CA ASP A 36 -4.46 -18.44 13.90
C ASP A 36 -4.43 -17.62 12.61
N CYS A 37 -4.64 -18.26 11.45
CA CYS A 37 -4.72 -17.60 10.17
C CYS A 37 -6.09 -16.95 10.00
N MET A 38 -6.11 -15.62 9.88
CA MET A 38 -7.31 -14.89 9.49
C MET A 38 -7.48 -14.94 7.97
N VAL A 39 -8.72 -15.10 7.49
CA VAL A 39 -9.04 -15.14 6.06
C VAL A 39 -10.21 -14.22 5.71
N GLN A 40 -10.17 -13.68 4.49
CA GLN A 40 -11.25 -12.89 3.88
C GLN A 40 -11.28 -13.11 2.37
N TRP A 41 -12.39 -12.76 1.72
CA TRP A 41 -12.55 -12.96 0.28
C TRP A 41 -13.52 -11.95 -0.32
N GLY A 42 -13.56 -11.85 -1.64
CA GLY A 42 -14.46 -10.91 -2.29
C GLY A 42 -14.20 -10.78 -3.78
N HIS A 43 -14.75 -9.73 -4.38
CA HIS A 43 -14.50 -9.36 -5.76
C HIS A 43 -13.77 -8.01 -5.80
N GLY A 44 -12.75 -7.89 -6.66
CA GLY A 44 -12.08 -6.61 -6.89
C GLY A 44 -13.05 -5.51 -7.34
N LEU A 45 -12.62 -4.25 -7.26
CA LEU A 45 -13.43 -3.13 -7.76
C LEU A 45 -13.44 -3.10 -9.29
N VAL A 46 -12.27 -3.11 -9.93
CA VAL A 46 -12.10 -3.16 -11.39
C VAL A 46 -10.73 -3.77 -11.71
N PRO A 47 -10.64 -4.96 -12.37
CA PRO A 47 -11.74 -5.86 -12.70
C PRO A 47 -12.32 -6.54 -11.45
N ALA A 48 -13.58 -6.98 -11.53
CA ALA A 48 -14.28 -7.71 -10.46
C ALA A 48 -13.80 -9.16 -10.31
N VAL A 49 -12.49 -9.34 -10.23
CA VAL A 49 -11.86 -10.67 -10.10
C VAL A 49 -12.06 -11.18 -8.68
N PRO A 50 -12.58 -12.41 -8.50
CA PRO A 50 -12.62 -13.10 -7.22
C PRO A 50 -11.22 -13.20 -6.59
N PHE A 51 -11.13 -12.84 -5.31
CA PHE A 51 -9.90 -12.96 -4.53
C PHE A 51 -10.15 -13.68 -3.21
N PHE A 52 -9.08 -14.28 -2.69
CA PHE A 52 -9.02 -14.84 -1.34
C PHE A 52 -7.73 -14.37 -0.69
N GLU A 53 -7.84 -13.80 0.50
CA GLU A 53 -6.72 -13.26 1.26
C GLU A 53 -6.60 -14.01 2.58
N ALA A 54 -5.37 -14.42 2.88
CA ALA A 54 -5.00 -15.11 4.09
C ALA A 54 -3.88 -14.33 4.80
N PHE A 55 -3.98 -14.27 6.12
CA PHE A 55 -3.05 -13.58 7.01
C PHE A 55 -2.41 -14.55 8.02
N PRO A 56 -1.56 -15.50 7.58
CA PRO A 56 -0.71 -16.25 8.49
C PRO A 56 0.27 -15.33 9.21
N VAL A 57 0.79 -15.76 10.36
CA VAL A 57 1.70 -14.97 11.18
C VAL A 57 2.89 -14.43 10.35
N GLY A 58 3.03 -13.10 10.35
CA GLY A 58 4.15 -12.39 9.73
C GLY A 58 4.08 -12.23 8.21
N THR A 59 3.04 -12.73 7.54
CA THR A 59 2.92 -12.67 6.08
C THR A 59 1.51 -12.26 5.63
N PHE A 60 1.40 -12.00 4.33
CA PHE A 60 0.15 -11.74 3.64
C PHE A 60 0.16 -12.54 2.34
N ILE A 61 -0.90 -13.30 2.11
CA ILE A 61 -1.05 -14.15 0.93
C ILE A 61 -2.37 -13.84 0.27
N ARG A 62 -2.32 -13.58 -1.04
CA ARG A 62 -3.51 -13.36 -1.87
C ARG A 62 -3.50 -14.32 -3.05
N GLY A 63 -4.63 -15.00 -3.26
CA GLY A 63 -4.96 -15.72 -4.49
C GLY A 63 -6.05 -14.98 -5.26
N GLU A 64 -6.05 -15.14 -6.58
CA GLU A 64 -7.05 -14.58 -7.49
C GLU A 64 -7.43 -15.66 -8.50
N GLY A 65 -8.70 -15.77 -8.85
CA GLY A 65 -9.15 -16.83 -9.75
C GLY A 65 -10.53 -16.55 -10.33
N GLU A 66 -11.03 -17.48 -11.13
CA GLU A 66 -12.38 -17.39 -11.72
C GLU A 66 -13.50 -17.53 -10.69
N THR A 67 -13.20 -18.12 -9.53
CA THR A 67 -14.11 -18.28 -8.39
C THR A 67 -13.38 -18.03 -7.07
N ILE A 68 -14.11 -17.78 -5.99
CA ILE A 68 -13.52 -17.67 -4.63
C ILE A 68 -12.79 -18.96 -4.25
N ALA A 69 -13.31 -20.13 -4.63
CA ALA A 69 -12.66 -21.42 -4.39
C ALA A 69 -11.32 -21.56 -5.14
N ALA A 70 -11.28 -21.15 -6.41
CA ALA A 70 -10.04 -21.12 -7.18
C ALA A 70 -9.03 -20.13 -6.58
N ALA A 71 -9.50 -18.99 -6.09
CA ALA A 71 -8.68 -18.01 -5.39
C ALA A 71 -8.14 -18.57 -4.06
N GLU A 72 -8.96 -19.27 -3.27
CA GLU A 72 -8.53 -19.94 -2.04
C GLU A 72 -7.44 -20.96 -2.33
N GLN A 73 -7.66 -21.84 -3.31
CA GLN A 73 -6.70 -22.88 -3.69
C GLN A 73 -5.34 -22.28 -4.08
N GLN A 74 -5.34 -21.22 -4.90
CA GLN A 74 -4.10 -20.53 -5.25
C GLN A 74 -3.42 -19.86 -4.04
N ALA A 75 -4.20 -19.26 -3.13
CA ALA A 75 -3.66 -18.71 -1.90
C ALA A 75 -3.03 -19.81 -1.04
N PHE A 76 -3.70 -20.95 -0.93
CA PHE A 76 -3.24 -22.09 -0.14
C PHE A 76 -1.99 -22.73 -0.72
N GLU A 77 -1.89 -22.86 -2.05
CA GLU A 77 -0.66 -23.31 -2.72
C GLU A 77 0.52 -22.38 -2.47
N LYS A 78 0.30 -21.06 -2.46
CA LYS A 78 1.33 -20.09 -2.06
C LYS A 78 1.74 -20.30 -0.60
N TYR A 79 0.79 -20.56 0.29
CA TYR A 79 1.06 -20.85 1.69
C TYR A 79 1.87 -22.14 1.88
N GLN A 80 1.50 -23.24 1.21
CA GLN A 80 2.24 -24.49 1.26
C GLN A 80 3.67 -24.34 0.72
N ARG A 81 3.84 -23.59 -0.38
CA ARG A 81 5.18 -23.27 -0.91
C ARG A 81 5.99 -22.38 0.04
N ASP A 82 5.36 -21.47 0.77
CA ASP A 82 6.02 -20.66 1.79
C ASP A 82 6.50 -21.57 2.93
N LEU A 83 5.63 -22.41 3.50
CA LEU A 83 5.97 -23.36 4.57
C LEU A 83 7.10 -24.34 4.22
N ALA A 84 7.10 -24.85 2.98
CA ALA A 84 8.10 -25.82 2.53
C ALA A 84 9.44 -25.18 2.15
N CYS A 85 9.54 -23.85 2.13
CA CYS A 85 10.72 -23.16 1.64
C CYS A 85 11.75 -22.92 2.73
N ASP A 86 12.99 -23.34 2.48
CA ASP A 86 14.16 -22.81 3.17
C ASP A 86 14.44 -21.38 2.66
N HIS A 87 13.80 -20.40 3.27
CA HIS A 87 13.70 -19.05 2.71
C HIS A 87 15.04 -18.34 2.54
N VAL A 88 15.15 -17.58 1.45
CA VAL A 88 16.25 -16.63 1.21
C VAL A 88 15.66 -15.26 0.92
N TRP A 89 15.65 -14.41 1.95
CA TRP A 89 15.00 -13.11 1.93
C TRP A 89 15.86 -12.05 1.22
N GLY A 90 15.20 -11.21 0.42
CA GLY A 90 15.80 -10.05 -0.22
C GLY A 90 14.79 -8.91 -0.39
N ARG A 91 15.30 -7.70 -0.59
CA ARG A 91 14.45 -6.50 -0.84
C ARG A 91 14.05 -6.36 -2.31
N HIS A 92 14.78 -7.02 -3.19
CA HIS A 92 14.53 -6.98 -4.62
C HIS A 92 13.51 -8.05 -4.99
N ARG A 93 12.53 -7.65 -5.80
CA ARG A 93 11.57 -8.56 -6.42
C ARG A 93 11.72 -8.42 -7.92
N GLU A 94 11.97 -9.52 -8.60
CA GLU A 94 12.14 -9.55 -10.05
C GLU A 94 10.93 -8.91 -10.77
N GLY A 95 11.19 -8.11 -11.80
CA GLY A 95 10.16 -7.33 -12.51
C GLY A 95 9.56 -6.17 -11.68
N ARG A 96 10.08 -5.93 -10.46
CA ARG A 96 9.70 -4.82 -9.58
C ARG A 96 10.96 -4.12 -9.05
N GLY A 97 10.75 -2.98 -8.41
CA GLY A 97 11.83 -2.24 -7.76
C GLY A 97 12.33 -2.89 -6.46
N THR A 98 13.39 -2.32 -5.91
CA THR A 98 13.90 -2.66 -4.57
C THR A 98 13.05 -1.97 -3.50
N TYR A 99 12.54 -2.74 -2.55
CA TYR A 99 11.72 -2.21 -1.46
C TYR A 99 12.58 -1.57 -0.37
N THR A 100 12.24 -0.34 0.00
CA THR A 100 12.92 0.43 1.06
C THR A 100 12.12 0.50 2.36
N ASN A 101 10.85 0.07 2.36
CA ASN A 101 9.94 0.15 3.51
C ASN A 101 10.12 -0.97 4.56
N GLY A 102 11.14 -1.83 4.42
CA GLY A 102 11.39 -2.94 5.34
C GLY A 102 10.80 -4.29 4.90
N ALA A 103 10.00 -4.28 3.83
CA ALA A 103 9.49 -5.51 3.24
C ALA A 103 10.58 -6.36 2.60
N ALA A 104 10.34 -7.67 2.55
CA ALA A 104 11.17 -8.64 1.87
C ALA A 104 10.34 -9.64 1.06
N PHE A 105 10.98 -10.18 0.04
CA PHE A 105 10.49 -11.30 -0.75
C PHE A 105 11.50 -12.43 -0.70
N CYS A 106 11.01 -13.67 -0.63
CA CYS A 106 11.85 -14.84 -0.75
C CYS A 106 12.22 -15.04 -2.22
N ARG A 107 13.52 -15.11 -2.52
CA ARG A 107 14.02 -15.34 -3.88
C ARG A 107 13.72 -16.74 -4.44
N LYS A 108 13.38 -17.69 -3.57
CA LYS A 108 13.09 -19.08 -3.94
C LYS A 108 11.59 -19.29 -4.20
N CYS A 109 10.74 -18.99 -3.22
CA CYS A 109 9.30 -19.27 -3.30
C CYS A 109 8.43 -18.04 -3.66
N GLY A 110 9.00 -16.83 -3.64
CA GLY A 110 8.24 -15.59 -3.85
C GLY A 110 7.40 -15.15 -2.64
N GLY A 111 7.50 -15.83 -1.50
CA GLY A 111 6.83 -15.45 -0.25
C GLY A 111 7.17 -14.03 0.18
N PHE A 112 6.27 -13.37 0.91
CA PHE A 112 6.38 -11.97 1.34
C PHE A 112 6.51 -11.86 2.86
N ARG A 113 7.25 -10.87 3.36
CA ARG A 113 7.26 -10.49 4.78
C ARG A 113 7.28 -8.97 4.87
N GLY A 114 6.33 -8.38 5.59
CA GLY A 114 6.14 -6.92 5.65
C GLY A 114 7.19 -6.16 6.47
N SER A 115 7.77 -6.83 7.47
CA SER A 115 8.72 -6.24 8.42
C SER A 115 9.93 -7.14 8.65
N MET A 116 10.60 -7.53 7.57
CA MET A 116 11.75 -8.43 7.62
C MET A 116 13.07 -7.68 7.84
N PHE A 117 13.17 -6.46 7.32
CA PHE A 117 14.36 -5.63 7.42
C PHE A 117 14.01 -4.26 7.99
N CYS A 118 15.01 -3.57 8.57
CA CYS A 118 14.85 -2.15 8.89
C CYS A 118 14.55 -1.34 7.61
N PRO A 119 13.66 -0.34 7.64
CA PRO A 119 13.49 0.55 6.50
C PRO A 119 14.81 1.20 6.09
N VAL A 120 15.02 1.36 4.79
CA VAL A 120 16.17 2.09 4.24
C VAL A 120 15.87 3.57 4.34
N ILE A 121 16.58 4.26 5.23
CA ILE A 121 16.50 5.71 5.36
C ILE A 121 17.45 6.34 4.35
N VAL A 122 16.89 6.99 3.33
CA VAL A 122 17.69 7.74 2.35
C VAL A 122 18.14 9.05 3.00
N LEU A 123 19.40 9.08 3.41
CA LEU A 123 20.01 10.29 3.94
C LEU A 123 20.09 11.37 2.86
N GLY A 124 19.83 12.61 3.25
CA GLY A 124 19.89 13.75 2.33
C GLY A 124 18.79 13.80 1.29
N HIS A 125 17.66 13.08 1.47
CA HIS A 125 16.51 13.18 0.55
C HIS A 125 16.06 14.64 0.32
N MET A 126 16.17 15.49 1.35
CA MET A 126 15.88 16.92 1.29
C MET A 126 16.78 17.70 0.31
N ARG A 127 17.93 17.13 -0.08
CA ARG A 127 18.86 17.72 -1.04
C ARG A 127 18.48 17.46 -2.50
N LYS A 128 17.40 16.73 -2.74
CA LYS A 128 16.89 16.54 -4.10
C LYS A 128 16.27 17.86 -4.59
N PRO A 129 16.54 18.26 -5.85
CA PRO A 129 15.83 19.35 -6.50
C PRO A 129 14.31 19.17 -6.36
N LEU A 130 13.55 20.27 -6.31
CA LEU A 130 12.10 20.16 -6.31
C LEU A 130 11.59 19.49 -7.58
N SER A 131 10.67 18.54 -7.45
CA SER A 131 9.88 18.05 -8.57
C SER A 131 8.97 19.15 -9.14
N ASN A 132 8.44 18.95 -10.34
CA ASN A 132 7.50 19.91 -10.95
C ASN A 132 6.28 20.12 -10.07
N TRP A 133 5.71 19.04 -9.52
CA TRP A 133 4.58 19.14 -8.60
C TRP A 133 4.90 19.91 -7.31
N GLU A 134 6.09 19.71 -6.73
CA GLU A 134 6.52 20.49 -5.56
C GLU A 134 6.74 21.96 -5.88
N ARG A 135 7.13 22.29 -7.12
CA ARG A 135 7.27 23.67 -7.60
C ARG A 135 5.91 24.33 -7.76
N ASP A 136 4.97 23.66 -8.42
CA ASP A 136 3.60 24.14 -8.62
C ASP A 136 2.88 24.30 -7.27
N TRP A 137 3.16 23.39 -6.34
CA TRP A 137 2.65 23.47 -4.97
C TRP A 137 3.24 24.65 -4.20
N LEU A 138 4.55 24.90 -4.31
CA LEU A 138 5.17 26.09 -3.72
C LEU A 138 4.56 27.37 -4.30
N ASP A 139 4.39 27.43 -5.63
CA ASP A 139 3.76 28.57 -6.32
C ASP A 139 2.33 28.81 -5.82
N SER A 140 1.53 27.75 -5.71
CA SER A 140 0.17 27.83 -5.14
C SER A 140 0.18 28.34 -3.69
N LEU A 141 1.14 27.88 -2.87
CA LEU A 141 1.25 28.29 -1.47
C LEU A 141 1.69 29.76 -1.29
N GLU A 142 2.35 30.36 -2.27
CA GLU A 142 2.90 31.72 -2.17
C GLU A 142 2.11 32.75 -2.98
N ASN A 143 1.54 32.34 -4.10
CA ASN A 143 0.96 33.25 -5.10
C ASN A 143 -0.56 33.08 -5.28
N ASP A 144 -1.16 31.93 -4.93
CA ASP A 144 -2.62 31.74 -5.01
C ASP A 144 -3.31 32.23 -3.73
N HIS A 145 -3.48 33.54 -3.63
CA HIS A 145 -4.07 34.17 -2.44
C HIS A 145 -5.53 33.73 -2.19
N GLU A 146 -6.30 33.45 -3.24
CA GLU A 146 -7.70 33.04 -3.13
C GLU A 146 -7.82 31.64 -2.55
N LEU A 147 -7.08 30.67 -3.09
CA LEU A 147 -7.05 29.31 -2.59
C LEU A 147 -6.53 29.28 -1.15
N ASN A 148 -5.48 30.04 -0.85
CA ASN A 148 -4.91 30.10 0.49
C ASN A 148 -5.91 30.69 1.51
N ALA A 149 -6.62 31.76 1.16
CA ALA A 149 -7.67 32.31 2.01
C ALA A 149 -8.83 31.32 2.24
N HIS A 150 -9.27 30.62 1.18
CA HIS A 150 -10.28 29.58 1.29
C HIS A 150 -9.84 28.44 2.23
N MET A 151 -8.60 27.96 2.07
CA MET A 151 -8.05 26.88 2.88
C MET A 151 -7.80 27.29 4.33
N ASP A 152 -7.42 28.54 4.59
CA ASP A 152 -7.29 29.09 5.95
C ASP A 152 -8.66 29.19 6.63
N HIS A 153 -9.71 29.53 5.88
CA HIS A 153 -11.08 29.54 6.41
C HIS A 153 -11.60 28.12 6.70
N LYS A 154 -11.45 27.20 5.75
CA LYS A 154 -11.98 25.84 5.84
C LYS A 154 -11.18 24.94 6.79
N TYR A 155 -9.86 25.14 6.84
CA TYR A 155 -8.91 24.33 7.63
C TYR A 155 -7.90 25.22 8.36
N PRO A 156 -8.34 25.96 9.40
CA PRO A 156 -7.48 26.92 10.10
C PRO A 156 -6.33 26.27 10.87
N ALA A 157 -6.51 25.05 11.38
CA ALA A 157 -5.47 24.29 12.07
C ALA A 157 -4.26 23.97 11.17
N ASP A 158 -4.48 23.89 9.85
CA ASP A 158 -3.47 23.48 8.88
C ASP A 158 -2.60 24.64 8.39
N ALA A 159 -3.00 25.90 8.64
CA ALA A 159 -2.35 27.10 8.13
C ALA A 159 -0.86 27.19 8.53
N ALA A 160 -0.53 26.82 9.77
CA ALA A 160 0.85 26.76 10.24
C ALA A 160 1.67 25.68 9.51
N GLY A 161 1.05 24.53 9.20
CA GLY A 161 1.66 23.45 8.43
C GLY A 161 1.95 23.84 6.99
N ARG A 162 1.01 24.53 6.34
CA ARG A 162 1.18 25.09 4.98
C ARG A 162 2.34 26.08 4.92
N ARG A 163 2.40 27.06 5.84
CA ARG A 163 3.52 28.02 5.94
C ARG A 163 4.87 27.34 6.15
N ARG A 164 4.91 26.31 7.00
CA ARG A 164 6.13 25.51 7.20
C ARG A 164 6.55 24.79 5.92
N SER A 165 5.60 24.23 5.18
CA SER A 165 5.85 23.54 3.91
C SER A 165 6.41 24.49 2.85
N ALA A 166 5.79 25.66 2.67
CA ALA A 166 6.29 26.70 1.75
C ALA A 166 7.74 27.08 2.07
N ARG A 167 8.06 27.34 3.34
CA ARG A 167 9.43 27.65 3.78
C ARG A 167 10.42 26.54 3.44
N MET A 168 10.05 25.28 3.70
CA MET A 168 10.94 24.15 3.43
C MET A 168 11.18 23.94 1.93
N LEU A 169 10.13 24.06 1.11
CA LEU A 169 10.25 23.97 -0.35
C LEU A 169 11.08 25.12 -0.90
N ARG A 170 10.88 26.35 -0.42
CA ARG A 170 11.67 27.52 -0.80
C ARG A 170 13.16 27.35 -0.50
N ILE A 171 13.51 26.84 0.69
CA ILE A 171 14.90 26.53 1.04
C ILE A 171 15.48 25.49 0.08
N ARG A 172 14.73 24.42 -0.20
CA ARG A 172 15.18 23.37 -1.13
C ARG A 172 15.37 23.90 -2.55
N LEU A 173 14.44 24.71 -3.05
CA LEU A 173 14.54 25.35 -4.37
C LEU A 173 15.80 26.22 -4.47
N ASN A 174 16.07 27.04 -3.45
CA ASN A 174 17.23 27.92 -3.44
C ASN A 174 18.57 27.17 -3.35
N GLN A 175 18.62 26.05 -2.63
CA GLN A 175 19.86 25.29 -2.40
C GLN A 175 20.13 24.23 -3.47
N PHE A 176 19.09 23.61 -4.02
CA PHE A 176 19.21 22.43 -4.88
C PHE A 176 18.49 22.58 -6.22
N GLY A 177 17.86 23.73 -6.47
CA GLY A 177 17.12 23.99 -7.69
C GLY A 177 15.84 23.17 -7.81
N ALA A 178 15.35 23.05 -9.04
CA ALA A 178 14.22 22.23 -9.38
C ALA A 178 14.58 21.33 -10.57
N ALA A 179 13.97 20.15 -10.64
CA ALA A 179 14.15 19.22 -11.74
C ALA A 179 13.79 19.91 -13.06
N PRO A 180 14.49 19.59 -14.17
CA PRO A 180 14.12 20.10 -15.48
C PRO A 180 12.67 19.72 -15.79
N ALA A 181 11.97 20.60 -16.51
CA ALA A 181 10.65 20.27 -17.02
C ALA A 181 10.76 18.97 -17.83
N THR A 182 9.82 18.05 -17.64
CA THR A 182 9.82 16.77 -18.36
C THR A 182 9.82 17.03 -19.87
N GLY A 183 10.95 16.79 -20.54
CA GLY A 183 11.15 17.06 -21.96
C GLY A 183 12.48 17.74 -22.32
N GLU A 184 13.17 18.37 -21.36
CA GLU A 184 14.50 18.90 -21.60
C GLU A 184 15.56 17.88 -21.18
N ALA A 185 16.09 17.16 -22.17
CA ALA A 185 17.33 16.41 -21.98
C ALA A 185 18.43 17.39 -21.54
N ALA A 186 19.15 17.03 -20.48
CA ALA A 186 20.34 17.77 -20.08
C ALA A 186 21.33 17.80 -21.27
N ALA A 187 21.56 19.01 -21.80
CA ALA A 187 22.61 19.28 -22.77
C ALA A 187 23.98 19.29 -22.08
#